data_AF-A0A967F944-F1
#
_entry.id   AF-A0A967F944-F1
#
_cell.length_a   1.000
_cell.length_b   1.000
_cell.length_c   1.000
_cell.angle_alpha   90.00
_cell.angle_beta   90.00
_cell.angle_gamma   90.00
#
_symmetry.space_group_name_H-M   'P 1'
#
loop_
_entity.id
_entity.type
_entity.pdbx_description
1 polymer ?
#
loop_
_entity_poly.entity_id
_entity_poly.type
_entity_poly.pdbx_seq_one_letter_code
_entity_poly.pdbx_strand_id
1 'polypeptide(L)'
;MKRMMIAVLTAFMALPAFAQEEALKDLPGYIDFGQLSSAYGEPAVNITIGGTVLNFVGAMAAADDPEAAAVFNKLKGVRVSTYKTDGDSGAAMDQLNSVKSKLQSADWEPVVQVNDGGEQVQIFLKIAGEAIDGLVLMAVDDEEAVFINIIGSLDPSELSQVMDNFDVDLDNVDINLD
;
A
#
# COMPACT_ATOMS: atom_id res chain seq x y z
N MET A 1 -35.33 41.09 12.79
CA MET A 1 -34.52 40.29 13.74
C MET A 1 -34.10 39.02 13.03
N LYS A 2 -32.90 39.02 12.41
CA LYS A 2 -32.38 37.99 11.50
C LYS A 2 -31.04 37.48 12.03
N ARG A 3 -31.01 36.62 13.05
CA ARG A 3 -29.77 35.95 13.53
C ARG A 3 -30.10 34.71 14.36
N MET A 4 -30.61 33.64 13.76
CA MET A 4 -30.72 32.35 14.46
C MET A 4 -30.95 31.20 13.49
N MET A 5 -30.02 30.93 12.56
CA MET A 5 -30.11 29.72 11.74
C MET A 5 -28.79 29.29 11.09
N ILE A 6 -27.66 29.43 11.78
CA ILE A 6 -26.36 28.92 11.28
C ILE A 6 -25.57 28.39 12.49
N ALA A 7 -25.91 27.18 12.95
CA ALA A 7 -25.09 26.49 13.96
C ALA A 7 -25.26 24.96 14.00
N VAL A 8 -25.91 24.34 13.00
CA VAL A 8 -26.21 22.87 13.05
C VAL A 8 -25.54 22.07 11.93
N LEU A 9 -24.87 22.71 10.96
CA LEU A 9 -24.34 22.00 9.78
C LEU A 9 -22.83 21.72 9.81
N THR A 10 -22.13 21.98 10.92
CA THR A 10 -20.66 21.88 10.96
C THR A 10 -20.13 20.63 11.69
N ALA A 11 -21.00 19.73 12.17
CA ALA A 11 -20.58 18.59 12.99
C ALA A 11 -20.48 17.24 12.25
N PHE A 12 -20.69 17.19 10.91
CA PHE A 12 -20.81 15.90 10.19
C PHE A 12 -19.66 15.56 9.23
N MET A 13 -18.58 16.37 9.17
CA MET A 13 -17.50 16.18 8.18
C MET A 13 -16.24 15.48 8.68
N ALA A 14 -16.17 15.06 9.95
CA ALA A 14 -14.96 14.43 10.51
C ALA A 14 -14.95 12.89 10.46
N LEU A 15 -16.02 12.25 9.99
CA LEU A 15 -16.15 10.78 9.92
C LEU A 15 -15.54 10.05 8.70
N PRO A 16 -15.07 10.66 7.59
CA PRO A 16 -14.67 9.86 6.42
C PRO A 16 -13.41 9.01 6.63
N ALA A 17 -12.42 9.52 7.38
CA ALA A 17 -11.09 8.91 7.43
C ALA A 17 -11.07 7.54 8.16
N PHE A 18 -11.75 7.44 9.30
CA PHE A 18 -11.79 6.19 10.08
C PHE A 18 -12.64 5.10 9.42
N ALA A 19 -13.78 5.47 8.81
CA ALA A 19 -14.66 4.51 8.14
C ALA A 19 -14.02 3.92 6.87
N GLN A 20 -13.18 4.69 6.18
CA GLN A 20 -12.50 4.24 4.97
C GLN A 20 -11.47 3.15 5.25
N GLU A 21 -10.74 3.23 6.36
CA GLU A 21 -9.79 2.18 6.75
C GLU A 21 -10.50 0.94 7.32
N GLU A 22 -11.58 1.13 8.09
CA GLU A 22 -12.36 0.03 8.67
C GLU A 22 -12.95 -0.88 7.57
N ALA A 23 -13.44 -0.31 6.47
CA ALA A 23 -13.93 -1.08 5.33
C ALA A 23 -12.85 -1.91 4.61
N LEU A 24 -11.56 -1.57 4.77
CA LEU A 24 -10.46 -2.32 4.17
C LEU A 24 -10.05 -3.51 5.03
N LYS A 25 -10.21 -3.45 6.36
CA LYS A 25 -9.73 -4.47 7.31
C LYS A 25 -10.31 -5.86 7.08
N ASP A 26 -11.52 -5.93 6.53
CA ASP A 26 -12.22 -7.18 6.26
C ASP A 26 -11.86 -7.79 4.89
N LEU A 27 -11.03 -7.11 4.08
CA LEU A 27 -10.64 -7.57 2.76
C LEU A 27 -9.44 -8.53 2.85
N PRO A 28 -9.42 -9.61 2.03
CA PRO A 28 -8.35 -10.61 2.06
C PRO A 28 -6.95 -10.05 1.77
N GLY A 29 -6.87 -8.98 0.96
CA GLY A 29 -5.62 -8.28 0.64
C GLY A 29 -5.14 -7.30 1.72
N TYR A 30 -5.85 -7.13 2.83
CA TYR A 30 -5.47 -6.21 3.89
C TYR A 30 -4.41 -6.80 4.82
N ILE A 31 -3.39 -5.99 5.14
CA ILE A 31 -2.41 -6.32 6.17
C ILE A 31 -2.33 -5.24 7.24
N ASP A 32 -2.32 -5.66 8.50
CA ASP A 32 -2.13 -4.76 9.63
C ASP A 32 -0.65 -4.49 9.89
N PHE A 33 -0.22 -3.29 9.52
CA PHE A 33 1.11 -2.76 9.79
C PHE A 33 1.22 -2.06 11.16
N GLY A 34 0.21 -2.09 12.02
CA GLY A 34 0.22 -1.36 13.30
C GLY A 34 1.37 -1.70 14.25
N GLN A 35 2.02 -2.86 14.08
CA GLN A 35 3.22 -3.21 14.84
C GLN A 35 4.48 -2.45 14.38
N LEU A 36 4.49 -1.93 13.15
CA LEU A 36 5.61 -1.15 12.62
C LEU A 36 5.85 0.10 13.47
N SER A 37 4.80 0.80 13.89
CA SER A 37 4.95 2.02 14.69
C SER A 37 5.53 1.76 16.08
N SER A 38 5.41 0.52 16.60
CA SER A 38 6.06 0.15 17.86
C SER A 38 7.56 -0.04 17.72
N ALA A 39 8.05 -0.27 16.50
CA ALA A 39 9.44 -0.56 16.22
C ALA A 39 10.18 0.61 15.56
N TYR A 40 9.50 1.32 14.66
CA TYR A 40 10.03 2.45 13.92
C TYR A 40 9.59 3.82 14.48
N GLY A 41 8.68 3.84 15.46
CA GLY A 41 8.07 5.08 15.93
C GLY A 41 6.96 5.60 15.01
N GLU A 42 6.71 6.91 15.02
CA GLU A 42 5.68 7.51 14.17
C GLU A 42 6.13 7.52 12.69
N PRO A 43 5.25 7.17 11.73
CA PRO A 43 5.59 7.23 10.33
C PRO A 43 5.86 8.66 9.89
N ALA A 44 6.93 8.87 9.14
CA ALA A 44 7.24 10.14 8.49
C ALA A 44 6.19 10.48 7.41
N VAL A 45 5.70 9.45 6.72
CA VAL A 45 4.60 9.55 5.75
C VAL A 45 3.61 8.42 6.03
N ASN A 46 2.33 8.75 6.18
CA ASN A 46 1.25 7.78 6.28
C ASN A 46 0.09 8.20 5.38
N ILE A 47 -0.15 7.42 4.33
CA ILE A 47 -1.17 7.68 3.32
C ILE A 47 -2.10 6.47 3.29
N THR A 48 -3.41 6.74 3.38
CA THR A 48 -4.44 5.72 3.16
C THR A 48 -5.46 6.28 2.17
N ILE A 49 -5.50 5.69 0.98
CA ILE A 49 -6.41 6.04 -0.09
C ILE A 49 -7.40 4.88 -0.27
N GLY A 50 -8.69 5.19 -0.27
CA GLY A 50 -9.76 4.21 -0.42
C GLY A 50 -10.41 4.30 -1.79
N GLY A 51 -11.23 3.31 -2.11
CA GLY A 51 -11.83 3.12 -3.43
C GLY A 51 -12.54 4.36 -3.99
N THR A 52 -13.17 5.20 -3.17
CA THR A 52 -13.82 6.43 -3.66
C THR A 52 -12.84 7.41 -4.30
N VAL A 53 -11.67 7.62 -3.68
CA VAL A 53 -10.64 8.52 -4.22
C VAL A 53 -9.97 7.86 -5.41
N LEU A 54 -9.69 6.57 -5.35
CA LEU A 54 -9.08 5.81 -6.46
C LEU A 54 -9.98 5.82 -7.71
N ASN A 55 -11.29 5.65 -7.54
CA ASN A 55 -12.25 5.76 -8.65
C ASN A 55 -12.28 7.17 -9.26
N PHE A 56 -12.11 8.21 -8.43
CA PHE A 56 -12.02 9.58 -8.94
C PHE A 56 -10.74 9.79 -9.76
N VAL A 57 -9.60 9.29 -9.27
CA VAL A 57 -8.33 9.29 -10.01
C VAL A 57 -8.48 8.53 -11.33
N GLY A 58 -9.09 7.34 -11.31
CA GLY A 58 -9.37 6.57 -12.53
C GLY A 58 -10.27 7.32 -13.51
N ALA A 59 -11.30 8.02 -13.05
CA ALA A 59 -12.17 8.83 -13.91
C ALA A 59 -11.43 10.01 -14.55
N MET A 60 -10.45 10.60 -13.86
CA MET A 60 -9.60 11.66 -14.41
C MET A 60 -8.60 11.11 -15.44
N ALA A 61 -8.00 9.96 -15.15
CA ALA A 61 -7.04 9.30 -16.04
C ALA A 61 -7.69 8.74 -17.32
N ALA A 62 -8.98 8.42 -17.29
CA ALA A 62 -9.67 7.70 -18.37
C ALA A 62 -9.58 8.33 -19.78
N ALA A 63 -9.34 9.65 -19.88
CA ALA A 63 -9.18 10.32 -21.16
C ALA A 63 -7.78 10.15 -21.77
N ASP A 64 -6.76 10.06 -20.92
CA ASP A 64 -5.35 10.06 -21.32
C ASP A 64 -4.74 8.65 -21.23
N ASP A 65 -5.11 7.89 -20.20
CA ASP A 65 -4.69 6.51 -19.95
C ASP A 65 -5.89 5.64 -19.51
N PRO A 66 -6.61 5.05 -20.46
CA PRO A 66 -7.73 4.15 -20.18
C PRO A 66 -7.33 2.88 -19.43
N GLU A 67 -6.07 2.44 -19.56
CA GLU A 67 -5.57 1.21 -18.96
C GLU A 67 -5.32 1.41 -17.47
N ALA A 68 -4.57 2.45 -17.11
CA ALA A 68 -4.38 2.85 -15.72
C ALA A 68 -5.71 3.18 -15.03
N ALA A 69 -6.65 3.83 -15.75
CA ALA A 69 -7.98 4.09 -15.24
C ALA A 69 -8.74 2.79 -14.87
N ALA A 70 -8.62 1.74 -15.67
CA ALA A 70 -9.24 0.44 -15.37
C ALA A 70 -8.64 -0.18 -14.11
N VAL A 71 -7.32 -0.11 -13.94
CA VAL A 71 -6.61 -0.56 -12.74
C VAL A 71 -7.09 0.18 -11.50
N PHE A 72 -7.10 1.52 -11.50
CA PHE A 72 -7.54 2.32 -10.35
C PHE A 72 -8.97 1.98 -9.90
N ASN A 73 -9.87 1.69 -10.84
CA ASN A 73 -11.25 1.31 -10.54
C ASN A 73 -11.39 -0.09 -9.91
N LYS A 74 -10.40 -0.96 -10.10
CA LYS A 74 -10.34 -2.30 -9.48
C LYS A 74 -9.76 -2.27 -8.07
N LEU A 75 -9.04 -1.21 -7.71
CA LEU A 75 -8.49 -1.04 -6.38
C LEU A 75 -9.58 -0.67 -5.35
N LYS A 76 -9.48 -1.27 -4.17
CA LYS A 76 -10.30 -0.96 -3.00
C LYS A 76 -9.56 -0.04 -2.03
N GLY A 77 -8.25 -0.16 -1.95
CA GLY A 77 -7.43 0.75 -1.15
C GLY A 77 -5.94 0.64 -1.46
N VAL A 78 -5.22 1.72 -1.16
CA VAL A 78 -3.76 1.80 -1.21
C VAL A 78 -3.32 2.43 0.11
N ARG A 79 -2.40 1.76 0.79
CA ARG A 79 -1.83 2.21 2.06
C ARG A 79 -0.32 2.29 1.90
N VAL A 80 0.25 3.43 2.29
CA VAL A 80 1.69 3.69 2.25
C VAL A 80 2.12 4.18 3.61
N SER A 81 3.16 3.58 4.17
CA SER A 81 3.79 4.01 5.40
C SER A 81 5.29 4.04 5.21
N THR A 82 5.89 5.23 5.39
CA THR A 82 7.34 5.42 5.37
C THR A 82 7.80 5.77 6.77
N TYR A 83 8.85 5.12 7.22
CA TYR A 83 9.49 5.34 8.50
C TYR A 83 10.96 5.67 8.29
N LYS A 84 11.55 6.44 9.20
CA LYS A 84 13.00 6.63 9.23
C LYS A 84 13.65 5.50 9.99
N THR A 85 14.76 4.98 9.48
CA THR A 85 15.55 3.95 10.17
C THR A 85 16.73 4.56 10.94
N ASP A 86 17.07 5.83 10.68
CA ASP A 86 18.10 6.62 11.37
C ASP A 86 19.45 5.87 11.49
N GLY A 87 19.79 5.01 10.51
CA GLY A 87 21.01 4.21 10.49
C GLY A 87 20.97 2.90 11.29
N ASP A 88 19.84 2.54 11.92
CA ASP A 88 19.63 1.26 12.62
C ASP A 88 18.93 0.24 11.72
N SER A 89 19.65 -0.22 10.69
CA SER A 89 19.15 -1.23 9.75
C SER A 89 18.89 -2.59 10.40
N GLY A 90 19.48 -2.89 11.56
CA GLY A 90 19.28 -4.15 12.28
C GLY A 90 17.87 -4.30 12.83
N ALA A 91 17.40 -3.29 13.57
CA ALA A 91 16.03 -3.26 14.08
C ALA A 91 14.99 -3.23 12.94
N ALA A 92 15.32 -2.51 11.86
CA ALA A 92 14.47 -2.44 10.67
C ALA A 92 14.31 -3.82 10.00
N MET A 93 15.41 -4.55 9.85
CA MET A 93 15.42 -5.88 9.25
C MET A 93 14.65 -6.91 10.08
N ASP A 94 14.74 -6.84 11.41
CA ASP A 94 13.97 -7.70 12.31
C ASP A 94 12.46 -7.50 12.14
N GLN A 95 12.01 -6.26 11.95
CA GLN A 95 10.60 -5.97 11.68
C GLN A 95 10.14 -6.47 10.32
N LEU A 96 10.96 -6.27 9.29
CA LEU A 96 10.67 -6.82 7.97
C LEU A 96 10.49 -8.34 8.06
N ASN A 97 11.38 -9.05 8.76
CA ASN A 97 11.26 -10.49 8.98
C ASN A 97 10.00 -10.88 9.76
N SER A 98 9.53 -10.06 10.70
CA SER A 98 8.28 -10.26 11.42
C SER A 98 7.07 -10.13 10.49
N VAL A 99 7.03 -9.09 9.66
CA VAL A 99 5.95 -8.90 8.67
C VAL A 99 5.96 -10.02 7.63
N LYS A 100 7.13 -10.39 7.10
CA LYS A 100 7.30 -11.55 6.22
C LYS A 100 6.71 -12.81 6.82
N SER A 101 7.02 -13.11 8.08
CA SER A 101 6.51 -14.30 8.75
C SER A 101 4.97 -14.29 8.86
N LYS A 102 4.38 -13.12 9.11
CA LYS A 102 2.92 -12.97 9.14
C LYS A 102 2.28 -13.17 7.76
N LEU A 103 2.86 -12.58 6.72
CA LEU A 103 2.41 -12.73 5.34
C LEU A 103 2.40 -14.21 4.93
N GLN A 104 3.49 -14.92 5.19
CA GLN A 104 3.60 -16.36 4.93
C GLN A 104 2.56 -17.18 5.69
N SER A 105 2.27 -16.81 6.94
CA SER A 105 1.23 -17.49 7.74
C SER A 105 -0.21 -17.19 7.29
N ALA A 106 -0.40 -16.15 6.47
CA ALA A 106 -1.69 -15.70 5.97
C ALA A 106 -1.90 -16.04 4.48
N ASP A 107 -1.18 -17.06 3.98
CA ASP A 107 -1.19 -17.53 2.58
C ASP A 107 -0.93 -16.40 1.57
N TRP A 108 0.07 -15.56 1.84
CA TRP A 108 0.65 -14.64 0.86
C TRP A 108 1.88 -15.29 0.22
N GLU A 109 2.01 -15.11 -1.09
CA GLU A 109 3.08 -15.70 -1.89
C GLU A 109 4.18 -14.66 -2.17
N PRO A 110 5.45 -14.93 -1.82
CA PRO A 110 6.56 -14.07 -2.21
C PRO A 110 6.82 -14.20 -3.71
N VAL A 111 6.89 -13.07 -4.42
CA VAL A 111 7.15 -13.04 -5.87
C VAL A 111 8.45 -12.35 -6.24
N VAL A 112 8.89 -11.37 -5.44
CA VAL A 112 10.17 -10.68 -5.64
C VAL A 112 10.90 -10.60 -4.31
N GLN A 113 12.19 -10.89 -4.33
CA GLN A 113 13.10 -10.66 -3.22
C GLN A 113 14.44 -10.15 -3.77
N VAL A 114 14.77 -8.91 -3.45
CA VAL A 114 16.04 -8.27 -3.78
C VAL A 114 16.77 -7.96 -2.47
N ASN A 115 18.07 -8.23 -2.46
CA ASN A 115 18.96 -7.85 -1.37
C ASN A 115 20.26 -7.39 -2.02
N ASP A 116 20.51 -6.10 -1.99
CA ASP A 116 21.71 -5.50 -2.58
C ASP A 116 22.15 -4.29 -1.76
N GLY A 117 23.46 -4.10 -1.57
CA GLY A 117 24.02 -2.88 -0.98
C GLY A 117 23.58 -2.50 0.45
N GLY A 118 22.80 -3.34 1.16
CA GLY A 118 22.16 -2.96 2.42
C GLY A 118 20.67 -2.58 2.28
N GLU A 119 20.18 -2.51 1.05
CA GLU A 119 18.77 -2.40 0.70
C GLU A 119 18.13 -3.79 0.57
N GLN A 120 16.90 -3.91 1.08
CA GLN A 120 16.10 -5.11 0.93
C GLN A 120 14.69 -4.79 0.46
N VAL A 121 14.33 -5.31 -0.71
CA VAL A 121 13.00 -5.20 -1.30
C VAL A 121 12.33 -6.57 -1.31
N GLN A 122 11.08 -6.64 -0.86
CA GLN A 122 10.25 -7.83 -0.95
C GLN A 122 8.84 -7.49 -1.43
N ILE A 123 8.34 -8.27 -2.38
CA ILE A 123 6.97 -8.16 -2.88
C ILE A 123 6.24 -9.47 -2.62
N PHE A 124 5.04 -9.36 -2.06
CA PHE A 124 4.13 -10.46 -1.79
C PHE A 124 2.78 -10.22 -2.47
N LEU A 125 2.16 -11.30 -2.96
CA LEU A 125 0.82 -11.28 -3.53
C LEU A 125 -0.14 -12.12 -2.71
N LYS A 126 -1.37 -11.64 -2.57
CA LYS A 126 -2.50 -12.42 -2.08
C LYS A 126 -3.31 -12.88 -3.28
N ILE A 127 -3.22 -14.16 -3.62
CA ILE A 127 -3.93 -14.72 -4.77
C ILE A 127 -5.16 -15.48 -4.28
N ALA A 128 -6.30 -15.23 -4.91
CA ALA A 128 -7.56 -15.94 -4.67
C ALA A 128 -8.16 -16.37 -6.00
N GLY A 129 -8.01 -17.66 -6.34
CA GLY A 129 -8.42 -18.17 -7.64
C GLY A 129 -7.55 -17.61 -8.76
N GLU A 130 -8.15 -16.88 -9.70
CA GLU A 130 -7.45 -16.26 -10.84
C GLU A 130 -7.12 -14.77 -10.61
N ALA A 131 -7.54 -14.20 -9.48
CA ALA A 131 -7.35 -12.79 -9.15
C ALA A 131 -6.30 -12.57 -8.04
N ILE A 132 -5.69 -11.39 -8.07
CA ILE A 132 -4.82 -10.87 -7.02
C ILE A 132 -5.65 -9.93 -6.15
N ASP A 133 -5.94 -10.38 -4.93
CA ASP A 133 -6.72 -9.65 -3.93
C ASP A 133 -5.89 -8.59 -3.19
N GLY A 134 -4.57 -8.73 -3.22
CA GLY A 134 -3.68 -7.74 -2.62
C GLY A 134 -2.23 -7.89 -3.02
N LEU A 135 -1.50 -6.79 -2.88
CA LEU A 135 -0.06 -6.70 -3.04
C LEU A 135 0.53 -6.02 -1.81
N VAL A 136 1.66 -6.54 -1.34
CA VAL A 136 2.48 -5.89 -0.32
C VAL A 136 3.88 -5.71 -0.87
N LEU A 137 4.38 -4.47 -0.83
CA LEU A 137 5.78 -4.14 -1.10
C LEU A 137 6.40 -3.63 0.20
N MET A 138 7.57 -4.16 0.52
CA MET A 138 8.39 -3.73 1.64
C MET A 138 9.78 -3.42 1.11
N ALA A 139 10.24 -2.20 1.30
CA ALA A 139 11.61 -1.78 0.99
C ALA A 139 12.24 -1.21 2.26
N VAL A 140 13.45 -1.65 2.60
CA VAL A 140 14.16 -1.19 3.80
C VAL A 140 15.63 -0.99 3.45
N ASP A 141 16.17 0.16 3.82
CA ASP A 141 17.60 0.48 3.79
C ASP A 141 18.04 1.13 5.13
N ASP A 142 19.21 1.77 5.14
CA ASP A 142 19.80 2.43 6.31
C ASP A 142 19.24 3.83 6.60
N GLU A 143 18.42 4.40 5.72
CA GLU A 143 17.78 5.70 5.90
C GLU A 143 16.26 5.58 6.16
N GLU A 144 15.58 4.72 5.40
CA GLU A 144 14.12 4.61 5.37
C GLU A 144 13.60 3.17 5.26
N ALA A 145 12.37 2.99 5.73
CA ALA A 145 11.59 1.78 5.60
C ALA A 145 10.22 2.11 5.02
N VAL A 146 9.95 1.59 3.83
CA VAL A 146 8.73 1.83 3.06
C VAL A 146 7.87 0.57 3.04
N PHE A 147 6.61 0.72 3.41
CA PHE A 147 5.61 -0.35 3.40
C PHE A 147 4.41 0.11 2.59
N ILE A 148 4.11 -0.63 1.54
CA ILE A 148 2.96 -0.41 0.66
C ILE A 148 2.05 -1.62 0.75
N ASN A 149 0.75 -1.40 0.94
CA ASN A 149 -0.28 -2.42 0.80
C ASN A 149 -1.37 -1.94 -0.15
N ILE A 150 -1.48 -2.63 -1.28
CA ILE A 150 -2.51 -2.43 -2.29
C ILE A 150 -3.56 -3.52 -2.11
N ILE A 151 -4.83 -3.12 -2.07
CA ILE A 151 -5.97 -3.99 -1.80
C ILE A 151 -6.93 -3.81 -2.96
N GLY A 152 -7.32 -4.90 -3.62
CA GLY A 152 -8.06 -4.82 -4.88
C GLY A 152 -8.53 -6.17 -5.39
N SER A 153 -8.88 -6.22 -6.66
CA SER A 153 -9.11 -7.45 -7.41
C SER A 153 -8.48 -7.24 -8.78
N LEU A 154 -7.19 -7.53 -8.87
CA LEU A 154 -6.36 -7.29 -10.05
C LEU A 154 -6.17 -8.59 -10.83
N ASP A 155 -6.14 -8.49 -12.16
CA ASP A 155 -5.73 -9.60 -13.00
C ASP A 155 -4.19 -9.68 -13.02
N PRO A 156 -3.57 -10.87 -13.15
CA PRO A 156 -2.12 -11.00 -13.19
C PRO A 156 -1.44 -10.16 -14.28
N SER A 157 -2.12 -9.94 -15.42
CA SER A 157 -1.63 -9.07 -16.50
C SER A 157 -1.60 -7.58 -16.13
N GLU A 158 -2.40 -7.16 -15.15
CA GLU A 158 -2.49 -5.76 -14.70
C GLU A 158 -1.45 -5.45 -13.61
N LEU A 159 -0.79 -6.48 -13.07
CA LEU A 159 0.23 -6.31 -12.04
C LEU A 159 1.41 -5.46 -12.52
N SER A 160 1.84 -5.63 -13.78
CA SER A 160 2.91 -4.82 -14.38
C SER A 160 2.55 -3.33 -14.34
N GLN A 161 1.31 -2.97 -14.69
CA GLN A 161 0.88 -1.58 -14.71
C GLN A 161 0.80 -0.99 -13.31
N VAL A 162 0.40 -1.78 -12.32
CA VAL A 162 0.47 -1.35 -10.93
C VAL A 162 1.92 -1.05 -10.58
N MET A 163 2.85 -1.97 -10.87
CA MET A 163 4.27 -1.77 -10.59
C MET A 163 4.85 -0.54 -11.31
N ASP A 164 4.53 -0.35 -12.59
CA ASP A 164 4.99 0.79 -13.39
C ASP A 164 4.44 2.14 -12.87
N ASN A 165 3.17 2.18 -12.44
CA ASN A 165 2.56 3.40 -11.90
C ASN A 165 3.04 3.75 -10.50
N PHE A 166 3.53 2.77 -9.75
CA PHE A 166 4.07 2.98 -8.41
C PHE A 166 5.57 3.27 -8.41
N ASP A 167 6.21 3.34 -9.59
CA ASP A 167 7.59 3.75 -9.88
C ASP A 167 8.41 4.01 -8.62
N VAL A 168 8.71 2.92 -7.92
CA VAL A 168 9.87 2.85 -7.05
C VAL A 168 10.98 2.68 -8.06
N ASP A 169 11.89 3.64 -8.18
CA ASP A 169 13.06 3.59 -9.08
C ASP A 169 13.78 2.23 -8.92
N LEU A 170 13.35 1.22 -9.67
CA LEU A 170 13.91 -0.13 -9.74
C LEU A 170 14.80 -0.28 -10.98
N ASP A 171 15.17 0.84 -11.62
CA ASP A 171 15.97 0.94 -12.84
C ASP A 171 17.37 0.28 -12.74
N ASN A 172 17.76 -0.23 -11.58
CA ASN A 172 19.01 -0.96 -11.37
C ASN A 172 18.86 -2.48 -11.15
N VAL A 173 17.64 -3.04 -11.21
CA VAL A 173 17.46 -4.50 -11.05
C VAL A 173 17.23 -5.15 -12.41
N ASP A 174 18.33 -5.55 -13.04
CA ASP A 174 18.32 -6.48 -14.18
C ASP A 174 17.74 -7.83 -13.71
N ILE A 175 16.42 -8.02 -13.87
CA ILE A 175 15.80 -9.33 -13.67
C ILE A 175 16.05 -10.15 -14.94
N ASN A 176 17.23 -10.78 -14.99
CA ASN A 176 17.56 -11.75 -16.02
C ASN A 176 16.80 -13.05 -15.74
N LEU A 177 15.71 -13.28 -16.48
CA LEU A 177 14.99 -14.54 -16.50
C LEU A 177 15.59 -15.44 -17.59
N ASP A 178 16.55 -16.26 -17.20
CA ASP A 178 16.95 -17.46 -17.97
C ASP A 178 15.96 -18.63 -17.72
#